data_AF-A0A7G8FWM0-F1
#
_entry.id   AF-A0A7G8FWM0-F1
#
_cell.length_a   1.000
_cell.length_b   1.000
_cell.length_c   1.000
_cell.angle_alpha   90.00
_cell.angle_beta   90.00
_cell.angle_gamma   90.00
#
_symmetry.space_group_name_H-M   'P 1'
#
loop_
_entity.id
_entity.type
_entity.pdbx_description
1 polymer ?
#
loop_
_entity_poly.entity_id
_entity_poly.type
_entity_poly.pdbx_seq_one_letter_code
_entity_poly.pdbx_strand_id
1 'polypeptide(L)'
;MASKFFHVHHEFRAGKAAQWWQAAQTAMAPGGGWDEAVAKNLEAGFYNHSFCPVGPEGPAFCIWEVREGITAEQFQEFIDGPMGVNFGLDAWMNICREINLELAGNPPYARKF
;
A
#
# COMPACT_ATOMS: atom_id res chain seq x y z
N MET A 1 9.96 -9.27 -16.50
CA MET A 1 8.59 -9.81 -16.34
C MET A 1 7.63 -8.63 -16.33
N ALA A 2 6.38 -8.78 -16.76
CA ALA A 2 5.49 -7.61 -16.87
C ALA A 2 4.82 -7.34 -15.52
N SER A 3 5.41 -6.50 -14.68
CA SER A 3 4.76 -6.03 -13.44
C SER A 3 3.62 -5.07 -13.73
N LYS A 4 2.65 -5.05 -12.80
CA LYS A 4 1.50 -4.14 -12.79
C LYS A 4 1.72 -3.03 -11.78
N PHE A 5 1.06 -1.90 -11.98
CA PHE A 5 1.04 -0.83 -10.98
C PHE A 5 -0.38 -0.58 -10.52
N PHE A 6 -0.53 -0.26 -9.24
CA PHE A 6 -1.82 0.07 -8.64
C PHE A 6 -1.75 1.42 -7.96
N HIS A 7 -2.82 2.19 -8.10
CA HIS A 7 -3.14 3.31 -7.23
C HIS A 7 -4.13 2.79 -6.18
N VAL A 8 -3.87 3.06 -4.92
CA VAL A 8 -4.79 2.78 -3.82
C VAL A 8 -5.28 4.09 -3.23
N HIS A 9 -6.60 4.24 -3.16
CA HIS A 9 -7.24 5.34 -2.44
C HIS A 9 -7.67 4.82 -1.07
N HIS A 10 -7.14 5.46 -0.03
CA HIS A 10 -7.43 5.15 1.35
C HIS A 10 -8.31 6.26 1.96
N GLU A 11 -9.45 5.86 2.52
CA GLU A 11 -10.30 6.73 3.34
C GLU A 11 -10.33 6.22 4.78
N PHE A 12 -10.06 7.08 5.75
CA PHE A 12 -10.15 6.67 7.14
C PHE A 12 -11.61 6.38 7.49
N ARG A 13 -11.84 5.29 8.21
CA ARG A 13 -13.09 5.12 8.93
C ARG A 13 -13.19 6.18 10.02
N ALA A 14 -14.41 6.65 10.29
CA ALA A 14 -14.67 7.70 11.26
C ALA A 14 -14.01 7.41 12.63
N GLY A 15 -13.22 8.35 13.13
CA GLY A 15 -12.53 8.26 14.42
C GLY A 15 -11.34 7.29 14.48
N LYS A 16 -10.92 6.68 13.36
CA LYS A 16 -9.81 5.71 13.34
C LYS A 16 -8.44 6.30 13.02
N ALA A 17 -8.38 7.53 12.50
CA ALA A 17 -7.15 8.15 12.05
C ALA A 17 -6.05 8.17 13.13
N ALA A 18 -6.36 8.65 14.33
CA ALA A 18 -5.38 8.75 15.42
C ALA A 18 -4.78 7.40 15.82
N GLN A 19 -5.62 6.36 15.92
CA GLN A 19 -5.18 4.99 16.24
C GLN A 19 -4.21 4.47 15.17
N TRP A 20 -4.53 4.69 13.90
CA TRP A 20 -3.69 4.24 12.80
C TRP A 20 -2.35 4.98 12.75
N TRP A 21 -2.35 6.30 12.90
CA TRP A 21 -1.11 7.09 12.94
C TRP A 21 -0.19 6.66 14.08
N GLN A 22 -0.75 6.37 15.26
CA GLN A 22 0.03 5.85 16.38
C GLN A 22 0.66 4.49 16.06
N ALA A 23 -0.08 3.59 15.42
CA ALA A 23 0.44 2.29 15.02
C ALA A 23 1.54 2.41 13.95
N ALA A 24 1.33 3.27 12.95
CA ALA A 24 2.33 3.55 11.90
C ALA A 24 3.63 4.09 12.50
N GLN A 25 3.54 5.09 13.40
CA GLN A 25 4.70 5.65 14.09
C GLN A 25 5.43 4.62 14.96
N THR A 26 4.67 3.75 15.62
CA THR A 26 5.23 2.67 16.44
C THR A 26 5.97 1.64 15.58
N ALA A 27 5.40 1.24 14.45
CA ALA A 27 6.02 0.30 13.53
C ALA A 27 7.34 0.85 12.95
N MET A 28 7.35 2.14 12.58
CA MET A 28 8.50 2.84 12.00
C MET A 28 9.58 3.25 13.02
N ALA A 29 9.32 3.14 14.33
CA ALA A 29 10.33 3.37 15.34
C ALA A 29 11.44 2.31 15.28
N PRO A 30 12.67 2.59 15.76
CA PRO A 30 13.74 1.60 15.81
C PRO A 30 13.30 0.32 16.54
N GLY A 31 13.39 -0.83 15.87
CA GLY A 31 12.93 -2.11 16.40
C GLY A 31 11.41 -2.35 16.34
N GLY A 32 10.64 -1.42 15.75
CA GLY A 32 9.18 -1.50 15.61
C GLY A 32 8.68 -2.47 14.54
N GLY A 33 9.58 -3.11 13.78
CA GLY A 33 9.26 -4.16 12.81
C GLY A 33 8.98 -3.69 11.39
N TRP A 34 9.10 -2.38 11.09
CA TRP A 34 8.89 -1.85 9.75
C TRP A 34 9.79 -2.49 8.68
N ASP A 35 11.08 -2.62 8.97
CA ASP A 35 12.03 -3.20 8.00
C ASP A 35 11.71 -4.66 7.67
N GLU A 36 11.26 -5.43 8.67
CA GLU A 36 10.82 -6.81 8.46
C GLU A 36 9.53 -6.88 7.62
N ALA A 37 8.58 -5.97 7.87
CA ALA A 37 7.37 -5.86 7.08
C ALA A 37 7.67 -5.49 5.62
N VAL A 38 8.60 -4.55 5.39
CA VAL A 38 9.08 -4.19 4.04
C VAL A 38 9.73 -5.40 3.37
N ALA A 39 10.62 -6.12 4.06
CA ALA A 39 11.26 -7.31 3.50
C ALA A 39 10.24 -8.38 3.08
N LYS A 40 9.25 -8.66 3.93
CA LYS A 40 8.15 -9.59 3.62
C LYS A 40 7.32 -9.14 2.41
N ASN A 41 7.03 -7.85 2.29
CA ASN A 41 6.31 -7.31 1.14
C ASN A 41 7.10 -7.49 -0.16
N LEU A 42 8.40 -7.24 -0.14
CA LEU A 42 9.28 -7.45 -1.30
C LEU A 42 9.32 -8.94 -1.69
N GLU A 43 9.52 -9.84 -0.72
CA GLU A 43 9.49 -11.30 -0.97
C GLU A 43 8.16 -11.77 -1.56
N ALA A 44 7.04 -11.20 -1.09
CA ALA A 44 5.69 -11.50 -1.57
C ALA A 44 5.40 -10.96 -2.97
N GLY A 45 6.22 -10.04 -3.50
CA GLY A 45 6.04 -9.49 -4.84
C GLY A 45 5.48 -8.06 -4.89
N PHE A 46 5.50 -7.32 -3.78
CA PHE A 46 5.00 -5.95 -3.68
C PHE A 46 6.15 -4.96 -3.52
N TYR A 47 6.29 -4.06 -4.49
CA TYR A 47 7.44 -3.16 -4.65
C TYR A 47 6.99 -1.72 -4.83
N ASN A 48 7.95 -0.79 -4.79
CA ASN A 48 7.72 0.63 -5.09
C ASN A 48 6.55 1.26 -4.30
N HIS A 49 6.33 0.80 -3.05
CA HIS A 49 5.34 1.40 -2.17
C HIS A 49 5.69 2.87 -1.93
N SER A 50 4.78 3.76 -2.32
CA SER A 50 4.83 5.17 -1.96
C SER A 50 3.53 5.54 -1.26
N PHE A 51 3.63 6.03 -0.03
CA PHE A 51 2.51 6.52 0.75
C PHE A 51 2.44 8.05 0.66
N CYS A 52 1.33 8.56 0.15
CA CYS A 52 1.08 9.98 -0.12
C CYS A 52 -0.16 10.46 0.65
N PRO A 53 -0.03 10.76 1.96
CA PRO A 53 -1.14 11.31 2.76
C PRO A 53 -1.42 12.77 2.36
N VAL A 54 -2.69 13.13 2.21
CA VAL A 54 -3.10 14.53 1.93
C VAL A 54 -3.28 15.33 3.23
N GLY A 55 -3.70 14.66 4.30
CA GLY A 55 -3.93 15.27 5.61
C GLY A 55 -4.07 14.22 6.72
N PRO A 56 -4.17 14.65 7.99
CA PRO A 56 -4.21 13.75 9.14
C PRO A 56 -5.47 12.86 9.18
N GLU A 57 -6.60 13.33 8.66
CA GLU A 57 -7.85 12.56 8.55
C GLU A 57 -8.13 12.05 7.14
N GLY A 58 -7.13 12.10 6.26
CA GLY A 58 -7.21 11.59 4.91
C GLY A 58 -7.72 12.60 3.87
N PRO A 59 -7.91 12.14 2.62
CA PRO A 59 -7.54 10.80 2.16
C PRO A 59 -6.02 10.61 2.14
N ALA A 60 -5.59 9.36 2.00
CA ALA A 60 -4.23 9.05 1.60
C ALA A 60 -4.26 8.24 0.30
N PHE A 61 -3.18 8.34 -0.46
CA PHE A 61 -3.03 7.61 -1.70
C PHE A 61 -1.74 6.78 -1.66
N CYS A 62 -1.79 5.54 -2.13
CA CYS A 62 -0.59 4.77 -2.38
C CYS A 62 -0.38 4.47 -3.84
N ILE A 63 0.88 4.33 -4.23
CA ILE A 63 1.27 3.64 -5.46
C ILE A 63 2.04 2.39 -5.07
N TRP A 64 1.75 1.29 -5.76
CA TRP A 64 2.42 0.00 -5.61
C TRP A 64 2.77 -0.60 -6.97
N GLU A 65 3.93 -1.22 -7.07
CA GLU A 65 4.25 -2.18 -8.13
C GLU A 65 3.98 -3.60 -7.63
N VAL A 66 3.32 -4.40 -8.45
CA VAL A 66 2.88 -5.74 -8.12
C VAL A 66 3.44 -6.72 -9.15
N ARG A 67 4.09 -7.78 -8.66
CA ARG A 67 4.66 -8.84 -9.49
C ARG A 67 3.60 -9.46 -10.41
N GLU A 68 4.04 -9.87 -11.59
CA GLU A 68 3.22 -10.64 -12.53
C GLU A 68 2.59 -11.87 -11.85
N GLY A 69 1.35 -12.18 -12.21
CA GLY A 69 0.60 -13.33 -11.67
C GLY A 69 -0.20 -13.05 -10.40
N ILE A 70 0.00 -11.91 -9.73
CA ILE A 70 -0.88 -11.46 -8.63
C ILE A 70 -2.11 -10.76 -9.22
N THR A 71 -3.31 -11.19 -8.84
CA THR A 71 -4.56 -10.60 -9.32
C THR A 71 -4.90 -9.31 -8.57
N ALA A 72 -5.83 -8.52 -9.11
CA ALA A 72 -6.31 -7.30 -8.44
C ALA A 72 -6.97 -7.62 -7.09
N GLU A 73 -7.69 -8.75 -7.01
CA GLU A 73 -8.36 -9.23 -5.79
C GLU A 73 -7.34 -9.63 -4.73
N GLN A 74 -6.30 -10.38 -5.11
CA GLN A 74 -5.21 -10.75 -4.19
C GLN A 74 -4.46 -9.51 -3.68
N PHE A 75 -4.27 -8.49 -4.52
CA PHE A 75 -3.67 -7.23 -4.11
C PHE A 75 -4.60 -6.44 -3.17
N GLN A 76 -5.91 -6.41 -3.43
CA GLN A 76 -6.90 -5.78 -2.55
C GLN A 76 -6.91 -6.48 -1.18
N GLU A 77 -6.93 -7.81 -1.14
CA GLU A 77 -6.83 -8.60 0.11
C GLU A 77 -5.56 -8.30 0.89
N PHE A 78 -4.42 -8.16 0.21
CA PHE A 78 -3.16 -7.75 0.83
C PHE A 78 -3.27 -6.37 1.48
N ILE A 79 -3.79 -5.37 0.75
CA ILE A 79 -3.93 -4.00 1.22
C ILE A 79 -4.87 -3.89 2.43
N ASP A 80 -5.99 -4.63 2.39
CA ASP A 80 -6.98 -4.66 3.47
C ASP A 80 -6.50 -5.45 4.70
N GLY A 81 -5.59 -6.41 4.48
CA GLY A 81 -5.05 -7.31 5.47
C GLY A 81 -4.01 -6.70 6.43
N PRO A 82 -3.53 -7.51 7.39
CA PRO A 82 -2.60 -7.07 8.43
C PRO A 82 -1.17 -6.80 7.93
N MET A 83 -0.81 -7.38 6.79
CA MET A 83 0.50 -7.18 6.15
C MET A 83 0.52 -5.95 5.23
N GLY A 84 -0.65 -5.44 4.86
CA GLY A 84 -0.81 -4.20 4.11
C GLY A 84 -0.78 -2.98 5.02
N VAL A 85 -1.15 -1.83 4.44
CA VAL A 85 -1.11 -0.53 5.14
C VAL A 85 -2.17 -0.39 6.23
N ASN A 86 -3.10 -1.34 6.38
CA ASN A 86 -4.14 -1.30 7.40
C ASN A 86 -3.63 -1.74 8.80
N PHE A 87 -2.47 -2.39 8.88
CA PHE A 87 -1.90 -2.95 10.12
C PHE A 87 -2.87 -3.86 10.92
N GLY A 88 -3.90 -4.41 10.26
CA GLY A 88 -4.93 -5.23 10.89
C GLY A 88 -5.90 -4.45 11.79
N LEU A 89 -5.91 -3.11 11.70
CA LEU A 89 -6.70 -2.25 12.58
C LEU A 89 -8.11 -1.93 12.06
N ASP A 90 -8.44 -2.37 10.83
CA ASP A 90 -9.65 -1.98 10.09
C ASP A 90 -9.87 -0.46 10.14
N ALA A 91 -8.78 0.30 9.99
CA ALA A 91 -8.80 1.76 10.08
C ALA A 91 -9.17 2.43 8.76
N TRP A 92 -8.99 1.73 7.64
CA TRP A 92 -9.19 2.26 6.30
C TRP A 92 -10.30 1.54 5.54
N MET A 93 -10.90 2.27 4.61
CA MET A 93 -11.61 1.74 3.46
C MET A 93 -10.70 1.95 2.25
N ASN A 94 -10.26 0.87 1.62
CA ASN A 94 -9.28 0.92 0.54
C ASN A 94 -9.94 0.59 -0.80
N ILE A 95 -9.59 1.35 -1.83
CA ILE A 95 -9.98 1.06 -3.21
C ILE A 95 -8.72 0.95 -4.05
N CYS A 96 -8.37 -0.28 -4.44
CA CYS A 96 -7.26 -0.55 -5.34
C CYS A 96 -7.70 -0.45 -6.80
N ARG A 97 -6.95 0.30 -7.62
CA ARG A 97 -7.16 0.42 -9.07
C ARG A 97 -5.88 0.18 -9.82
N GLU A 98 -5.89 -0.77 -10.75
CA GLU A 98 -4.76 -0.98 -11.66
C GLU A 98 -4.57 0.27 -12.54
N ILE A 99 -3.33 0.73 -12.66
CA ILE A 99 -2.97 1.86 -13.51
C ILE A 99 -2.86 1.35 -14.94
N ASN A 100 -3.64 1.94 -15.84
CA ASN A 100 -3.51 1.66 -17.28
C ASN A 100 -2.22 2.33 -17.81
N LEU A 101 -1.16 1.53 -17.93
CA LEU A 101 0.15 2.01 -18.39
C LEU A 101 0.18 2.41 -19.86
N GLU A 102 -0.67 1.83 -20.70
CA GLU A 102 -0.78 2.19 -22.11
C GLU A 102 -1.26 3.63 -22.25
N LEU A 103 -2.30 4.01 -21.48
CA LEU A 103 -2.80 5.38 -21.43
C LEU A 103 -1.85 6.34 -20.71
N ALA A 104 -1.15 5.87 -19.67
CA ALA A 104 -0.20 6.70 -18.93
C ALA A 104 1.10 6.99 -19.72
N GLY A 105 1.41 6.16 -20.72
CA GLY A 105 2.63 6.23 -21.53
C GLY A 105 3.91 5.78 -20.82
N ASN A 106 3.98 5.90 -19.49
CA ASN A 106 5.10 5.47 -18.65
C ASN A 106 4.61 4.94 -17.29
N PRO A 107 5.36 4.03 -16.63
CA PRO A 107 5.06 3.65 -15.25
C PRO A 107 5.36 4.79 -14.27
N PRO A 108 4.67 4.86 -13.11
CA PRO A 108 4.94 5.88 -12.09
C PRO A 108 6.35 5.82 -11.50
N TYR A 109 6.95 4.63 -11.47
CA TYR A 109 8.31 4.38 -10.99
C TYR A 109 9.05 3.41 -11.93
N ALA A 110 10.38 3.39 -11.83
CA ALA A 110 11.18 2.38 -12.49
C ALA A 110 10.83 0.98 -11.97
N ARG A 111 10.50 0.06 -12.89
CA ARG A 111 10.14 -1.32 -12.57
C ARG A 111 11.25 -2.03 -11.80
N LYS A 112 10.86 -2.88 -10.86
CA LYS A 112 11.76 -3.78 -10.13
C LYS A 112 11.83 -5.18 -10.75
N PHE A 113 10.92 -5.51 -11.67
CA PHE A 113 10.82 -6.80 -12.36
C PHE A 113 10.95 -6.71 -13.89
#